data_AF-A0A5K1EH92-F1
#
_entry.id   AF-A0A5K1EH92-F1
#
_cell.length_a   1.000
_cell.length_b   1.000
_cell.length_c   1.000
_cell.angle_alpha   90.00
_cell.angle_beta   90.00
_cell.angle_gamma   90.00
#
_symmetry.space_group_name_H-M   'P 1'
#
loop_
_entity.id
_entity.type
_entity.pdbx_description
1 polymer ?
#
loop_
_entity_poly.entity_id
_entity_poly.type
_entity_poly.pdbx_seq_one_letter_code
_entity_poly.pdbx_strand_id
1 'polypeptide(L)'
;WAVEVAERTAVLIARWQGVGFIHGVLNTDNMSVLGLTIDYGPFGFLDAFDPSFTPNTTDLPGRRYCFANQPDVVLWNIAQFTTTLSAAELISTEEANYAME
;
A
#
# COMPACT_ATOMS: atom_id res chain seq x y z
N TRP A 1 -15.18 -7.96 7.24
CA TRP A 1 -14.76 -7.83 5.83
C TRP A 1 -13.63 -6.81 5.65
N ALA A 2 -13.57 -5.72 6.44
CA ALA A 2 -12.43 -4.79 6.39
C ALA A 2 -11.08 -5.49 6.68
N VAL A 3 -11.06 -6.41 7.63
CA VAL A 3 -9.91 -7.29 7.93
C VAL A 3 -9.44 -8.05 6.69
N GLU A 4 -10.36 -8.71 5.97
CA GLU A 4 -10.03 -9.42 4.72
C GLU A 4 -9.37 -8.49 3.67
N VAL A 5 -9.85 -7.24 3.56
CA VAL A 5 -9.23 -6.25 2.66
C VAL A 5 -7.81 -5.92 3.12
N ALA A 6 -7.60 -5.71 4.42
CA ALA A 6 -6.28 -5.45 5.00
C ALA A 6 -5.32 -6.63 4.80
N GLU A 7 -5.75 -7.86 5.08
CA GLU A 7 -4.97 -9.08 4.89
C GLU A 7 -4.55 -9.29 3.42
N ARG A 8 -5.50 -9.14 2.48
CA ARG A 8 -5.19 -9.24 1.04
C ARG A 8 -4.19 -8.19 0.62
N THR A 9 -4.34 -6.98 1.12
CA THR A 9 -3.44 -5.87 0.83
C THR A 9 -2.05 -6.14 1.40
N ALA A 10 -1.94 -6.62 2.65
CA ALA A 10 -0.67 -7.00 3.26
C ALA A 10 0.03 -8.12 2.48
N VAL A 11 -0.71 -9.16 2.07
CA VAL A 11 -0.19 -10.25 1.22
C VAL A 11 0.31 -9.73 -0.13
N LEU A 12 -0.41 -8.79 -0.75
CA LEU A 12 0.01 -8.18 -2.02
C LEU A 12 1.36 -7.47 -1.88
N ILE A 13 1.52 -6.65 -0.85
CA ILE A 13 2.78 -5.92 -0.63
C ILE A 13 3.91 -6.88 -0.27
N ALA A 14 3.65 -7.89 0.57
CA ALA A 14 4.65 -8.92 0.86
C ALA A 14 5.15 -9.61 -0.41
N ARG A 15 4.26 -9.89 -1.36
CA ARG A 15 4.63 -10.44 -2.68
C ARG A 15 5.48 -9.46 -3.49
N TRP A 16 5.13 -8.18 -3.51
CA TRP A 16 5.92 -7.15 -4.20
C TRP A 16 7.33 -7.04 -3.61
N GLN A 17 7.45 -7.01 -2.27
CA GLN A 17 8.76 -7.01 -1.61
C GLN A 17 9.57 -8.27 -1.97
N GLY A 18 8.92 -9.44 -2.05
CA GLY A 18 9.56 -10.71 -2.38
C GLY A 18 10.09 -10.81 -3.81
N VAL A 19 9.50 -10.09 -4.77
CA VAL A 19 9.94 -10.08 -6.18
C VAL A 19 10.67 -8.81 -6.58
N GLY A 20 10.91 -7.89 -5.64
CA GLY A 20 11.58 -6.62 -5.94
C GLY A 20 10.73 -5.67 -6.78
N PHE A 21 9.40 -5.72 -6.70
CA PHE A 21 8.50 -4.83 -7.43
C PHE A 21 8.25 -3.53 -6.66
N ILE A 22 8.30 -2.39 -7.36
CA ILE A 22 7.96 -1.06 -6.87
C ILE A 22 6.82 -0.49 -7.72
N HIS A 23 5.73 -0.10 -7.07
CA HIS A 23 4.57 0.48 -7.73
C HIS A 23 4.82 1.91 -8.24
N GLY A 24 5.54 2.72 -7.46
CA GLY A 24 5.90 4.10 -7.79
C GLY A 24 4.81 5.15 -7.54
N VAL A 25 3.54 4.77 -7.45
CA VAL A 25 2.42 5.67 -7.13
C VAL A 25 1.38 4.97 -6.23
N LEU A 26 1.63 4.90 -4.92
CA LEU A 26 0.73 4.26 -3.95
C LEU A 26 -0.20 5.26 -3.27
N ASN A 27 -0.89 6.06 -4.09
CA ASN A 27 -2.00 6.87 -3.61
C ASN A 27 -3.19 5.96 -3.21
N THR A 28 -4.08 6.45 -2.35
CA THR A 28 -5.22 5.67 -1.84
C THR A 28 -6.20 5.24 -2.94
N ASP A 29 -6.35 6.02 -4.00
CA ASP A 29 -7.16 5.69 -5.17
C ASP A 29 -6.59 4.54 -6.02
N ASN A 30 -5.30 4.24 -5.86
CA ASN A 30 -4.60 3.11 -6.50
C ASN A 30 -4.55 1.86 -5.62
N MET A 31 -5.29 1.84 -4.50
CA MET A 31 -5.39 0.69 -3.62
C MET A 31 -6.66 -0.09 -3.91
N SER A 32 -6.53 -1.24 -4.58
CA SER A 32 -7.68 -2.12 -4.85
C SER A 32 -8.20 -2.76 -3.56
N VAL A 33 -9.50 -2.61 -3.27
CA VAL A 33 -10.19 -3.35 -2.18
C VAL A 33 -10.08 -4.87 -2.33
N LEU A 34 -9.83 -5.37 -3.55
CA LEU A 34 -9.67 -6.79 -3.81
C LEU A 34 -8.25 -7.30 -3.56
N GLY A 35 -7.28 -6.43 -3.23
CA GLY A 35 -5.87 -6.78 -3.07
C GLY A 35 -5.18 -7.09 -4.40
N LEU A 36 -5.55 -6.37 -5.47
CA LEU A 36 -4.95 -6.49 -6.80
C LEU A 36 -3.99 -5.33 -7.06
N THR A 37 -2.90 -5.60 -7.80
CA THR A 37 -2.09 -4.54 -8.41
C THR A 37 -2.91 -3.86 -9.51
N ILE A 38 -3.04 -2.53 -9.45
CA ILE A 38 -3.79 -1.72 -10.42
C ILE A 38 -3.02 -0.45 -10.75
N ASP A 39 -3.37 0.23 -11.83
CA ASP A 39 -2.75 1.50 -12.24
C ASP A 39 -1.22 1.44 -12.42
N TYR A 40 -0.79 0.61 -13.38
CA TYR A 40 0.60 0.51 -13.81
C TYR A 40 1.07 1.79 -14.53
N GLY A 41 1.66 2.72 -13.77
CA GLY A 41 2.30 3.92 -14.28
C GLY A 41 3.83 3.81 -14.23
N PRO A 42 4.53 4.64 -13.43
CA PRO A 42 5.97 4.57 -13.25
C PRO A 42 6.34 3.44 -12.27
N PHE A 43 6.00 2.19 -12.59
CA PHE A 43 6.42 1.03 -11.82
C PHE A 43 7.83 0.58 -12.24
N GLY A 44 8.46 -0.27 -11.42
CA GLY A 44 9.77 -0.84 -11.74
C GLY A 44 10.06 -2.10 -10.94
N PHE A 45 11.04 -2.86 -11.41
CA PHE A 45 11.63 -3.96 -10.66
C PHE A 45 13.06 -3.58 -10.26
N LEU A 46 13.53 -4.07 -9.12
CA LEU A 46 14.93 -3.94 -8.72
C LEU A 46 15.82 -4.74 -9.68
N ASP A 47 16.76 -4.06 -10.33
CA ASP A 47 17.87 -4.72 -11.04
C ASP A 47 18.97 -5.11 -10.04
N ALA A 48 19.52 -4.10 -9.36
CA ALA A 48 20.38 -4.26 -8.21
C ALA A 48 19.58 -3.94 -6.94
N PHE A 49 19.87 -4.64 -5.85
CA PHE A 49 19.20 -4.38 -4.58
C PHE A 49 19.56 -2.97 -4.07
N ASP A 50 18.58 -2.08 -4.09
CA ASP A 50 18.63 -0.75 -3.48
C ASP A 50 17.31 -0.50 -2.73
N PRO A 51 17.30 -0.48 -1.39
CA PRO A 51 16.08 -0.24 -0.62
C PRO A 51 15.49 1.16 -0.86
N SER A 52 16.31 2.11 -1.31
CA SER A 52 15.91 3.50 -1.56
C SER A 52 15.43 3.74 -2.99
N PHE A 53 15.42 2.70 -3.84
CA PHE A 53 15.04 2.82 -5.23
C PHE A 53 13.56 3.20 -5.38
N THR A 54 13.30 4.22 -6.19
CA THR A 54 11.96 4.55 -6.69
C THR A 54 12.04 4.73 -8.21
N PRO A 55 11.18 4.05 -8.99
CA PRO A 55 11.08 4.25 -10.44
C PRO A 55 10.38 5.57 -10.80
N ASN A 56 9.66 6.19 -9.84
CA ASN A 56 8.92 7.41 -10.09
C ASN A 56 9.79 8.66 -9.91
N THR A 57 10.09 9.34 -11.02
CA THR A 57 10.91 10.55 -11.00
C THR A 57 10.23 11.75 -10.34
N THR A 58 8.90 11.78 -10.26
CA THR A 58 8.16 12.87 -9.58
C THR A 58 8.05 12.67 -8.07
N ASP A 59 8.40 11.48 -7.58
CA ASP A 59 8.50 11.18 -6.15
C ASP A 59 9.80 11.75 -5.53
N LEU A 60 10.71 12.27 -6.36
CA LEU A 60 11.96 12.89 -5.90
C LEU A 60 11.75 14.34 -5.41
N PRO A 61 12.50 14.79 -4.39
CA PRO A 61 13.52 14.03 -3.65
C PRO A 61 12.96 13.17 -2.51
N GLY A 62 11.66 13.22 -2.24
CA GLY A 62 11.02 12.64 -1.05
C GLY A 62 11.05 11.10 -0.98
N ARG A 63 11.03 10.42 -2.13
CA ARG A 63 11.07 8.96 -2.25
C ARG A 63 10.00 8.26 -1.40
N ARG A 64 8.79 8.85 -1.34
CA ARG A 64 7.68 8.33 -0.54
C ARG A 64 7.36 6.90 -0.92
N TYR A 65 7.39 6.57 -2.21
CA TYR A 65 6.99 5.28 -2.76
C TYR A 65 8.17 4.38 -3.13
N CYS A 66 9.35 4.61 -2.54
CA CYS A 66 10.50 3.74 -2.76
C CYS A 66 10.26 2.32 -2.22
N PHE A 67 11.08 1.37 -2.70
CA PHE A 67 10.96 -0.05 -2.39
C PHE A 67 10.79 -0.35 -0.90
N ALA A 68 11.64 0.22 -0.04
CA ALA A 68 11.58 -0.04 1.40
C ALA A 68 10.35 0.55 2.08
N ASN A 69 9.76 1.62 1.54
CA ASN A 69 8.65 2.35 2.16
C ASN A 69 7.28 1.79 1.78
N GLN A 70 7.17 0.90 0.78
CA GLN A 70 5.87 0.39 0.34
C GLN A 70 5.02 -0.25 1.46
N PRO A 71 5.58 -1.06 2.39
CA PRO A 71 4.83 -1.60 3.52
C PRO A 71 4.22 -0.51 4.42
N ASP A 72 5.01 0.50 4.79
CA ASP A 72 4.56 1.57 5.68
C ASP A 72 3.52 2.49 5.02
N VAL A 73 3.71 2.81 3.75
CA VAL A 73 2.74 3.58 2.96
C VAL A 73 1.41 2.85 2.86
N VAL A 74 1.45 1.53 2.68
CA VAL A 74 0.25 0.72 2.54
C VAL A 74 -0.47 0.56 3.87
N LEU A 75 0.26 0.38 4.97
CA LEU A 75 -0.33 0.44 6.31
C LEU A 75 -1.04 1.78 6.54
N TRP A 76 -0.41 2.88 6.14
CA TRP A 76 -1.04 4.20 6.20
C TRP A 76 -2.31 4.29 5.32
N ASN A 77 -2.30 3.72 4.11
CA ASN A 77 -3.49 3.68 3.25
C ASN A 77 -4.63 2.85 3.85
N ILE A 78 -4.33 1.71 4.50
CA ILE A 78 -5.33 0.91 5.23
C ILE A 78 -5.92 1.72 6.38
N ALA A 79 -5.11 2.48 7.12
CA ALA A 79 -5.58 3.36 8.20
C ALA A 79 -6.56 4.43 7.69
N GLN A 80 -6.27 5.05 6.54
CA GLN A 80 -7.19 6.01 5.92
C GLN A 80 -8.52 5.37 5.51
N PHE A 81 -8.46 4.14 4.97
CA PHE A 81 -9.64 3.37 4.58
C PHE A 81 -10.52 3.02 5.78
N THR A 82 -9.95 2.41 6.82
CA THR A 82 -10.70 1.99 8.01
C THR A 82 -11.24 3.18 8.80
N THR A 83 -10.46 4.26 8.94
CA THR A 83 -10.91 5.51 9.58
C THR A 83 -12.12 6.10 8.86
N THR A 84 -12.12 6.09 7.52
CA THR A 84 -13.23 6.63 6.72
C THR A 84 -14.50 5.78 6.90
N LEU A 85 -14.38 4.47 6.90
CA LEU A 85 -15.52 3.56 7.14
C LEU A 85 -16.09 3.71 8.54
N SER A 86 -15.22 3.85 9.55
CA SER A 86 -15.63 4.05 10.93
C SER A 86 -16.34 5.40 11.11
N ALA A 87 -15.80 6.47 10.52
CA ALA A 87 -16.42 7.81 10.54
C ALA A 87 -17.77 7.85 9.82
N ALA A 88 -17.98 7.00 8.82
CA ALA A 88 -19.25 6.85 8.11
C ALA A 88 -20.24 5.88 8.81
N GLU A 89 -19.92 5.40 10.01
CA GLU A 89 -20.73 4.44 10.77
C GLU A 89 -20.98 3.11 10.03
N LEU A 90 -20.09 2.73 9.10
CA LEU A 90 -20.18 1.48 8.34
C LEU A 90 -19.51 0.29 9.04
N ILE A 91 -18.56 0.58 9.94
CA ILE A 91 -17.89 -0.38 10.82
C ILE A 91 -17.70 0.25 12.20
N SER A 92 -17.60 -0.59 13.23
CA SER A 92 -17.24 -0.15 14.58
C SER A 92 -15.76 0.27 14.68
N THR A 93 -15.43 1.05 15.71
CA THR A 93 -14.03 1.40 16.03
C THR A 93 -13.20 0.16 16.38
N GLU A 94 -13.81 -0.85 17.00
CA GLU A 94 -13.15 -2.12 17.30
C GLU A 94 -12.78 -2.87 16.03
N GLU A 95 -13.71 -2.99 15.07
CA GLU A 95 -13.42 -3.59 13.75
C GLU A 95 -12.35 -2.80 12.97
N ALA A 96 -12.37 -1.47 13.07
CA ALA A 96 -11.36 -0.61 12.44
C ALA A 96 -9.97 -0.86 13.03
N ASN A 97 -9.87 -0.98 14.35
CA ASN A 97 -8.60 -1.29 15.04
C ASN A 97 -8.11 -2.70 14.70
N TYR A 98 -9.00 -3.68 14.68
CA TYR A 98 -8.64 -5.07 14.39
C TYR A 98 -8.15 -5.26 12.94
N ALA A 99 -8.63 -4.44 11.99
CA ALA A 99 -8.10 -4.45 10.61
C ALA A 99 -6.71 -3.79 10.49
N MET A 100 -6.21 -3.11 11.52
CA MET A 100 -4.90 -2.47 11.58
C MET A 100 -3.85 -3.28 12.33
N GLU A 101 -4.25 -4.35 13.02
CA GLU A 101 -3.37 -5.31 13.69
C GLU A 101 -2.81 -6.35 12.71
#